data_AF-A0A5B2VNL9-F1
#
_entry.id   AF-A0A5B2VNL9-F1
#
_cell.length_a   1.000
_cell.length_b   1.000
_cell.length_c   1.000
_cell.angle_alpha   90.00
_cell.angle_beta   90.00
_cell.angle_gamma   90.00
#
_symmetry.space_group_name_H-M   'P 1'
#
loop_
_entity.id
_entity.type
_entity.pdbx_description
1 polymer ?
#
loop_
_entity_poly.entity_id
_entity_poly.type
_entity_poly.pdbx_seq_one_letter_code
_entity_poly.pdbx_strand_id
1 'polypeptide(L)'
;MKKGDKIENARTGQRMIFLQTAAETNGALLQIECFSPVTTTKEPAHIHPLQENRFEILSGDLCFSMNWFSGCFYYARGVSL
;
A
#
# COMPACT_ATOMS: atom_id res chain seq x y z
N MET A 1 11.57 -12.24 1.26
CA MET A 1 10.13 -12.48 0.99
C MET A 1 10.01 -13.15 -0.36
N LYS A 2 9.05 -14.04 -0.52
CA LYS A 2 8.61 -14.64 -1.79
C LYS A 2 7.13 -14.37 -1.99
N LYS A 3 6.61 -14.58 -3.20
CA LYS A 3 5.18 -14.55 -3.48
C LYS A 3 4.39 -15.41 -2.49
N GLY A 4 3.31 -14.85 -1.97
CA GLY A 4 2.42 -15.47 -0.98
C GLY A 4 2.86 -15.28 0.47
N ASP A 5 4.07 -14.80 0.73
CA ASP A 5 4.47 -14.42 2.10
C ASP A 5 3.55 -13.33 2.64
N LYS A 6 3.41 -13.29 3.96
CA LYS A 6 2.57 -12.34 4.67
C LYS A 6 3.34 -11.67 5.79
N ILE A 7 3.09 -10.39 5.98
CA ILE A 7 3.54 -9.64 7.15
C ILE A 7 2.37 -8.96 7.82
N GLU A 8 2.47 -8.84 9.14
CA GLU A 8 1.49 -8.14 9.96
C GLU A 8 2.22 -7.14 10.85
N ASN A 9 1.73 -5.90 10.85
CA ASN A 9 2.20 -4.88 11.75
C ASN A 9 1.43 -4.96 13.07
N ALA A 10 2.05 -5.54 14.11
CA ALA A 10 1.42 -5.73 15.41
C ALA A 10 0.93 -4.42 16.08
N ARG A 11 1.47 -3.25 15.69
CA ARG A 11 1.05 -1.94 16.21
C ARG A 11 -0.26 -1.45 15.58
N THR A 12 -0.47 -1.72 14.29
CA THR A 12 -1.59 -1.15 13.51
C THR A 12 -2.63 -2.20 13.09
N GLY A 13 -2.29 -3.49 13.17
CA GLY A 13 -3.09 -4.58 12.61
C GLY A 13 -3.10 -4.62 11.08
N GLN A 14 -2.29 -3.78 10.41
CA GLN A 14 -2.16 -3.82 8.96
C GLN A 14 -1.51 -5.14 8.52
N ARG A 15 -2.12 -5.78 7.53
CA ARG A 15 -1.62 -7.04 6.94
C ARG A 15 -1.30 -6.81 5.48
N MET A 16 -0.17 -7.35 5.03
CA MET A 16 0.26 -7.26 3.63
C MET A 16 0.58 -8.66 3.10
N ILE A 17 0.11 -8.95 1.89
CA ILE A 17 0.38 -10.20 1.17
C ILE A 17 1.21 -9.87 -0.08
N PHE A 18 2.35 -10.53 -0.26
CA PHE A 18 3.22 -10.30 -1.41
C PHE A 18 2.68 -11.01 -2.65
N LEU A 19 2.30 -10.26 -3.68
CA LEU A 19 1.79 -10.79 -4.96
C LEU A 19 2.91 -10.96 -6.00
N GLN A 20 3.85 -10.01 -6.01
CA GLN A 20 5.11 -10.05 -6.76
C GLN A 20 6.18 -9.36 -5.93
N THR A 21 7.40 -9.88 -5.94
CA THR A 21 8.51 -9.32 -5.17
C THR A 21 9.59 -8.74 -6.08
N ALA A 22 10.33 -7.76 -5.56
CA ALA A 22 11.49 -7.20 -6.26
C ALA A 22 12.52 -8.26 -6.66
N ALA A 23 12.65 -9.35 -5.89
CA ALA A 23 13.54 -10.46 -6.23
C ALA A 23 13.07 -11.23 -7.48
N GLU A 24 11.76 -11.38 -7.67
CA GLU A 24 11.16 -12.04 -8.85
C GLU A 24 11.19 -11.14 -10.10
N THR A 25 11.20 -9.82 -9.91
CA THR A 25 11.10 -8.84 -11.01
C THR A 25 12.41 -8.08 -11.25
N ASN A 26 13.54 -8.51 -10.68
CA ASN A 26 14.82 -7.80 -10.76
C ASN A 26 14.73 -6.30 -10.38
N GLY A 27 13.96 -5.99 -9.34
CA GLY A 27 13.79 -4.63 -8.83
C GLY A 27 12.77 -3.78 -9.58
N ALA A 28 12.17 -4.28 -10.67
CA ALA A 28 11.21 -3.51 -11.44
C ALA A 28 9.89 -3.23 -10.69
N LEU A 29 9.40 -4.17 -9.87
CA LEU A 29 8.08 -4.08 -9.23
C LEU A 29 8.03 -4.82 -7.88
N LEU A 30 7.36 -4.20 -6.91
CA LEU A 30 6.88 -4.85 -5.70
C LEU A 30 5.37 -4.66 -5.64
N GLN A 31 4.61 -5.74 -5.78
CA GLN A 31 3.16 -5.70 -5.71
C GLN A 31 2.68 -6.39 -4.44
N ILE A 32 1.89 -5.67 -3.65
CA ILE A 32 1.32 -6.18 -2.40
C ILE A 32 -0.19 -5.92 -2.35
N GLU A 33 -0.92 -6.85 -1.76
CA GLU A 33 -2.29 -6.61 -1.32
C GLU A 33 -2.26 -6.18 0.15
N CYS A 34 -2.83 -5.01 0.46
CA CYS A 34 -2.76 -4.41 1.79
C CYS A 34 -4.15 -4.31 2.42
N PHE A 35 -4.27 -4.79 3.65
CA PHE A 35 -5.49 -4.75 4.45
C PHE A 35 -5.22 -3.93 5.70
N SER A 36 -5.85 -2.77 5.80
CA SER A 36 -5.71 -1.88 6.96
C SER A 36 -7.01 -1.86 7.76
N PRO A 37 -6.99 -2.11 9.09
CA PRO A 37 -8.15 -1.85 9.94
C PRO A 37 -8.56 -0.38 9.88
N VAL A 38 -9.84 -0.09 10.10
CA VAL A 38 -10.34 1.28 10.19
C VAL A 38 -9.65 1.98 11.36
N THR A 39 -9.06 3.15 11.08
CA THR A 39 -8.34 3.93 12.09
C THR A 39 -8.34 5.41 11.72
N THR A 40 -8.30 6.28 12.74
CA THR A 40 -8.06 7.72 12.56
C THR A 40 -6.57 8.07 12.58
N THR A 41 -5.71 7.12 12.96
CA THR A 41 -4.26 7.30 13.02
C THR A 41 -3.68 7.31 11.61
N LYS A 42 -2.97 8.38 11.25
CA LYS A 42 -2.29 8.50 9.96
C LYS A 42 -0.85 8.02 10.07
N GLU A 43 -0.35 7.40 9.01
CA GLU A 43 1.09 7.18 8.88
C GLU A 43 1.82 8.53 8.76
N PRO A 44 3.04 8.67 9.34
CA PRO A 44 3.81 9.91 9.24
C PRO A 44 4.04 10.31 7.78
N ALA A 45 3.97 11.61 7.50
CA ALA A 45 4.27 12.12 6.17
C ALA A 45 5.74 11.85 5.80
N HIS A 46 5.98 11.30 4.62
CA HIS A 46 7.30 10.98 4.10
C HIS A 46 7.32 10.98 2.57
N ILE A 47 8.52 10.88 1.99
CA ILE A 47 8.74 10.80 0.54
C ILE A 47 9.52 9.53 0.20
N HIS A 48 9.29 9.00 -0.99
CA HIS A 48 10.12 7.93 -1.57
C HIS A 48 10.93 8.51 -2.75
N PRO A 49 12.21 8.86 -2.57
CA PRO A 49 12.97 9.56 -3.60
C PRO A 49 13.22 8.74 -4.88
N LEU A 50 13.16 7.40 -4.77
CA LEU A 50 13.55 6.47 -5.82
C LEU A 50 12.42 5.51 -6.23
N GLN A 51 11.24 5.63 -5.62
CA GLN A 51 10.14 4.70 -5.84
C GLN A 51 8.87 5.48 -6.11
N GLU A 52 8.16 5.08 -7.15
CA GLU A 52 6.77 5.47 -7.32
C GLU A 52 5.89 4.55 -6.46
N ASN A 53 4.87 5.10 -5.81
CA ASN A 53 3.92 4.33 -5.04
C ASN A 53 2.51 4.57 -5.60
N ARG A 54 1.83 3.50 -6.03
CA ARG A 54 0.49 3.55 -6.60
C ARG A 54 -0.45 2.72 -5.73
N PHE A 55 -1.67 3.22 -5.54
CA PHE A 55 -2.67 2.59 -4.68
C PHE A 55 -3.93 2.26 -5.46
N GLU A 56 -4.40 1.03 -5.29
CA GLU A 56 -5.63 0.51 -5.85
C GLU A 56 -6.66 0.23 -4.73
N ILE A 57 -7.74 0.99 -4.78
CA ILE A 57 -9.04 0.91 -4.09
C ILE A 57 -9.81 -0.41 -4.01
N LEU A 58 -9.24 -1.59 -3.74
CA LEU A 58 -9.99 -2.87 -3.91
C LEU A 58 -11.35 -2.92 -3.18
N SER A 59 -11.42 -2.40 -1.95
CA SER A 59 -12.65 -2.27 -1.17
C SER A 59 -12.47 -1.27 -0.03
N GLY A 60 -13.54 -0.58 0.34
CA GLY A 60 -13.53 0.42 1.42
C GLY A 60 -13.05 1.79 0.96
N ASP A 61 -12.59 2.59 1.93
CA ASP A 61 -12.24 3.98 1.73
C ASP A 61 -10.79 4.23 2.12
N LEU A 62 -10.10 5.08 1.36
CA LEU A 62 -8.74 5.49 1.67
C LEU A 62 -8.58 7.00 1.53
N CYS A 63 -8.15 7.63 2.62
CA CYS A 63 -7.85 9.05 2.67
C CYS A 63 -6.34 9.27 2.67
N PHE A 64 -5.86 10.06 1.72
CA PHE A 64 -4.46 10.46 1.63
C PHE A 64 -4.30 11.96 1.74
N SER A 65 -3.17 12.37 2.30
CA SER A 65 -2.65 13.72 2.20
C SER A 65 -1.30 13.69 1.52
N MET A 66 -1.13 14.50 0.47
CA MET A 66 0.10 14.66 -0.28
C MET A 66 0.38 16.14 -0.47
N ASN A 67 1.43 16.64 0.17
CA ASN A 67 1.73 18.08 0.24
C ASN A 67 0.49 18.87 0.73
N TRP A 68 0.01 19.81 -0.08
CA TRP A 68 -1.18 20.63 0.14
C TRP A 68 -2.50 19.94 -0.22
N PHE A 69 -2.45 18.77 -0.86
CA PHE A 69 -3.65 18.02 -1.19
C PHE A 69 -4.06 17.11 -0.03
N SER A 70 -5.35 17.11 0.31
CA SER A 70 -5.97 16.10 1.17
C SER A 70 -7.27 15.65 0.49
N GLY A 71 -7.43 14.34 0.31
CA GLY A 71 -8.60 13.76 -0.35
C GLY A 71 -8.91 12.35 0.14
N CYS A 72 -10.19 11.99 0.12
CA CYS A 72 -10.65 10.62 0.34
C CYS A 72 -11.15 10.06 -0.98
N PHE A 73 -10.59 8.91 -1.36
CA PHE A 73 -11.02 8.16 -2.53
C PHE A 73 -11.98 7.07 -2.07
N TYR A 74 -13.11 6.97 -2.75
CA TYR A 74 -14.19 6.03 -2.45
C TYR A 74 -14.27 5.04 -3.62
N TYR A 75 -13.97 3.75 -3.37
CA TYR A 75 -14.15 2.58 -4.27
C TYR A 75 -13.31 2.53 -5.59
N ALA A 76 -12.35 1.60 -5.77
CA ALA A 76 -11.75 1.26 -7.11
C ALA A 76 -10.79 0.03 -7.23
N ARG A 77 -11.11 -0.97 -8.06
CA ARG A 77 -10.17 -2.00 -8.60
C ARG A 77 -9.26 -1.42 -9.74
N GLY A 78 -8.05 -1.95 -10.00
CA GLY A 78 -6.97 -1.55 -10.95
C GLY A 78 -5.47 -1.61 -10.49
N VAL A 79 -4.75 -2.68 -10.89
CA VAL A 79 -3.32 -3.12 -10.70
C VAL A 79 -2.22 -2.04 -10.59
N SER A 80 -1.16 -2.26 -9.78
CA SER A 80 0.13 -1.52 -9.86
C SER A 80 1.23 -2.32 -10.57
N LEU A 81 1.83 -1.68 -11.58
CA LEU A 81 3.19 -1.94 -12.11
C LEU A 81 4.27 -1.40 -11.18
#